data_AF-W4QHA6-F1
#
_entry.id   AF-W4QHA6-F1
#
_cell.length_a   1.000
_cell.length_b   1.000
_cell.length_c   1.000
_cell.angle_alpha   90.00
_cell.angle_beta   90.00
_cell.angle_gamma   90.00
#
_symmetry.space_group_name_H-M   'P 1'
#
loop_
_entity.id
_entity.type
_entity.pdbx_description
1 polymer ?
#
loop_
_entity_poly.entity_id
_entity_poly.type
_entity_poly.pdbx_seq_one_letter_code
_entity_poly.pdbx_strand_id
1 'polypeptide(L)'
;MNDNIIARFRGENTVVPRERIDYMDVSPKQVVSAATSCIPFLENDDSNRALMGANMQRQAVPLLVPEAPFVGTGMEHVSAKDSGAAIVSKTKGIVERVTAKEIWVRRLEEVDGKEVKGDLDKYRLQKFVRSNQGTSYNQRPIVAEGNVVEKREILADGPSMEQGEMALGRNVLVGFMTWEGYNYEDAIILSERLVKDDVYTSVHIEEYESEARDTKLGPEEITRDIPNVGEDALRNLDERGIIRVGAEVKDGDILVGKVTPKGVTELTAEERLLHAIFGEKAREVRDTSLRAPHGGDGIVLDVKIFNREDGDELPPGVNQLVRVYIVQKRKIHEGDKMAGRHGNKGVISRILPEEDMPYLPDGTPIDIMLNPLGVPSRMNIGQVLELHLGMAARKLGIHVASPVFDGASEDDVWDTLEEAGLARDGKTILYDGRTGDPFDNRVSVGIMYMIKLAHMLMTSCMLVLLGRTHSLPNNH
;
A
#
# COMPACT_ATOMS: atom_id res chain seq x y z
N MET A 1 -27.26 -43.76 4.21
CA MET A 1 -26.29 -43.16 3.28
C MET A 1 -26.98 -43.05 1.93
N ASN A 2 -26.98 -41.87 1.31
CA ASN A 2 -27.59 -41.70 -0.01
C ASN A 2 -26.72 -42.41 -1.05
N ASP A 3 -27.29 -43.35 -1.80
CA ASP A 3 -26.60 -44.07 -2.89
C ASP A 3 -26.35 -43.18 -4.12
N ASN A 4 -26.95 -41.99 -4.12
CA ASN A 4 -26.96 -41.02 -5.20
C ASN A 4 -26.15 -39.78 -4.82
N ILE A 5 -25.23 -39.36 -5.70
CA ILE A 5 -24.29 -38.25 -5.52
C ILE A 5 -24.52 -37.21 -6.62
N ILE A 6 -24.40 -35.92 -6.30
CA ILE A 6 -24.43 -34.84 -7.29
C ILE A 6 -23.09 -34.82 -8.02
N ALA A 7 -23.11 -34.95 -9.34
CA ALA A 7 -21.94 -34.89 -10.20
C ALA A 7 -22.21 -33.98 -11.41
N ARG A 8 -21.13 -33.57 -12.09
CA ARG A 8 -21.23 -32.78 -13.32
C ARG A 8 -20.89 -33.66 -14.53
N PHE A 9 -21.81 -33.77 -15.48
CA PHE A 9 -21.59 -34.48 -16.74
C PHE A 9 -21.90 -33.57 -17.92
N ARG A 10 -20.92 -33.38 -18.83
CA ARG A 10 -21.03 -32.50 -20.01
C ARG A 10 -21.54 -31.07 -19.70
N GLY A 11 -21.17 -30.53 -18.54
CA GLY A 11 -21.53 -29.18 -18.11
C GLY A 11 -22.82 -29.09 -17.30
N GLU A 12 -23.62 -30.16 -17.23
CA GLU A 12 -24.86 -30.20 -16.48
C GLU A 12 -24.66 -30.90 -15.13
N ASN A 13 -25.28 -30.35 -14.08
CA ASN A 13 -25.29 -30.97 -12.77
C ASN A 13 -26.41 -32.02 -12.73
N THR A 14 -26.05 -33.27 -12.47
CA THR A 14 -26.98 -34.40 -12.45
C THR A 14 -26.71 -35.28 -11.24
N VAL A 15 -27.72 -36.04 -10.83
CA VAL A 15 -27.61 -36.96 -9.69
C VAL A 15 -27.40 -38.36 -10.24
N VAL A 16 -26.26 -38.96 -9.92
CA VAL A 16 -25.88 -40.29 -10.40
C VAL A 16 -25.55 -41.24 -9.25
N PRO A 17 -25.74 -42.56 -9.45
CA PRO A 17 -25.24 -43.55 -8.50
C PRO A 17 -23.73 -43.46 -8.36
N ARG A 18 -23.22 -43.75 -7.16
CA ARG A 18 -21.77 -43.70 -6.85
C ARG A 18 -20.90 -44.53 -7.82
N GLU A 19 -21.43 -45.61 -8.39
CA GLU A 19 -20.70 -46.50 -9.32
C GLU A 19 -20.44 -45.86 -10.69
N ARG A 20 -21.10 -44.75 -11.02
CA ARG A 20 -20.94 -44.03 -12.29
C ARG A 20 -20.00 -42.82 -12.18
N ILE A 21 -19.34 -42.64 -11.05
CA ILE A 21 -18.39 -41.54 -10.83
C ILE A 21 -17.00 -41.98 -11.30
N ASP A 22 -16.48 -41.33 -12.34
CA ASP A 22 -15.14 -41.61 -12.87
C ASP A 22 -14.04 -40.77 -12.20
N TYR A 23 -14.37 -39.53 -11.81
CA TYR A 23 -13.42 -38.55 -11.27
C TYR A 23 -14.03 -37.77 -10.11
N MET A 24 -13.16 -37.22 -9.27
CA MET A 24 -13.51 -36.33 -8.15
C MET A 24 -12.58 -35.13 -8.16
N ASP A 25 -13.10 -33.97 -7.78
CA ASP A 25 -12.35 -32.74 -7.59
C ASP A 25 -11.24 -32.92 -6.53
N VAL A 26 -10.04 -32.38 -6.79
CA VAL A 26 -8.87 -32.58 -5.91
C VAL A 26 -8.98 -31.74 -4.64
N SER A 27 -9.50 -30.52 -4.77
CA SER A 27 -9.71 -29.60 -3.66
C SER A 27 -10.87 -28.65 -4.00
N PRO A 28 -11.71 -28.27 -3.02
CA PRO A 28 -12.71 -27.22 -3.20
C PRO A 28 -12.11 -25.88 -3.67
N LYS A 29 -10.84 -25.61 -3.33
CA LYS A 29 -10.13 -24.38 -3.72
C LYS A 29 -9.79 -24.32 -5.21
N GLN A 30 -9.81 -25.45 -5.94
CA GLN A 30 -9.34 -25.50 -7.33
C GLN A 30 -10.20 -24.67 -8.30
N VAL A 31 -11.43 -24.32 -7.90
CA VAL A 31 -12.38 -23.57 -8.74
C VAL A 31 -12.19 -22.05 -8.66
N VAL A 32 -11.42 -21.56 -7.69
CA VAL A 32 -11.22 -20.12 -7.45
C VAL A 32 -9.79 -19.67 -7.74
N SER A 33 -9.63 -18.37 -8.05
CA SER A 33 -8.31 -17.77 -8.25
C SER A 33 -7.55 -17.62 -6.93
N ALA A 34 -6.22 -17.45 -6.99
CA ALA A 34 -5.40 -17.19 -5.81
C ALA A 34 -5.88 -15.98 -4.97
N ALA A 35 -6.26 -14.88 -5.62
CA ALA A 35 -6.76 -13.69 -4.93
C ALA A 35 -8.12 -13.94 -4.26
N THR A 36 -9.03 -14.63 -4.95
CA THR A 36 -10.34 -15.01 -4.39
C THR A 36 -10.17 -16.00 -3.24
N SER A 37 -9.17 -16.88 -3.32
CA SER A 37 -8.89 -17.88 -2.28
C SER A 37 -8.39 -17.29 -0.95
N CYS A 38 -8.02 -16.01 -0.91
CA CYS A 38 -7.62 -15.28 0.31
C CYS A 38 -8.80 -14.55 0.99
N ILE A 39 -10.03 -14.75 0.50
CA ILE A 39 -11.26 -14.20 1.10
C ILE A 39 -11.84 -15.30 2.00
N PRO A 40 -11.85 -15.14 3.34
CA PRO A 40 -12.51 -16.08 4.23
C PRO A 40 -14.03 -16.00 4.05
N PHE A 41 -14.77 -17.06 4.39
CA PHE A 41 -16.24 -17.09 4.30
C PHE A 41 -16.79 -16.73 2.91
N LEU A 42 -16.05 -17.02 1.84
CA LEU A 42 -16.42 -16.68 0.46
C LEU A 42 -17.79 -17.24 0.07
N GLU A 43 -18.14 -18.41 0.58
CA GLU A 43 -19.43 -19.07 0.37
C GLU A 43 -20.64 -18.28 0.88
N ASN A 44 -20.41 -17.29 1.75
CA ASN A 44 -21.44 -16.41 2.32
C ASN A 44 -21.55 -15.05 1.59
N ASP A 45 -20.80 -14.86 0.51
CA ASP A 45 -20.81 -13.65 -0.29
C ASP A 45 -21.45 -13.86 -1.67
N ASP A 46 -22.21 -12.86 -2.13
CA ASP A 46 -22.63 -12.79 -3.52
C ASP A 46 -21.42 -12.79 -4.46
N SER A 47 -21.56 -13.44 -5.62
CA SER A 47 -20.48 -13.60 -6.58
C SER A 47 -19.92 -12.27 -7.10
N ASN A 48 -20.74 -11.22 -7.23
CA ASN A 48 -20.25 -9.90 -7.64
C ASN A 48 -19.40 -9.25 -6.54
N ARG A 49 -19.72 -9.50 -5.27
CA ARG A 49 -18.97 -8.98 -4.12
C ARG A 49 -17.65 -9.70 -3.95
N ALA A 50 -17.64 -11.01 -4.11
CA ALA A 50 -16.43 -11.82 -4.20
C ALA A 50 -15.47 -11.30 -5.30
N LEU A 51 -16.00 -11.04 -6.51
CA LEU A 51 -15.22 -10.48 -7.62
C LEU A 51 -14.65 -9.10 -7.27
N MET A 52 -15.48 -8.22 -6.70
CA MET A 52 -15.03 -6.89 -6.27
C MET A 52 -13.95 -6.98 -5.19
N GLY A 53 -14.12 -7.83 -4.19
CA GLY A 53 -13.17 -8.08 -3.12
C GLY A 53 -11.81 -8.53 -3.64
N ALA A 54 -11.78 -9.53 -4.53
CA ALA A 54 -10.56 -10.00 -5.16
C ALA A 54 -9.87 -8.91 -6.00
N ASN A 55 -10.65 -8.05 -6.69
CA ASN A 55 -10.11 -6.93 -7.47
C ASN A 55 -9.55 -5.81 -6.58
N MET A 56 -10.18 -5.54 -5.44
CA MET A 56 -9.76 -4.50 -4.51
C MET A 56 -8.49 -4.90 -3.76
N GLN A 57 -8.34 -6.18 -3.38
CA GLN A 57 -7.10 -6.70 -2.81
C GLN A 57 -5.88 -6.44 -3.70
N ARG A 58 -6.03 -6.55 -5.03
CA ARG A 58 -4.95 -6.25 -6.00
C ARG A 58 -4.57 -4.77 -6.07
N GLN A 59 -5.42 -3.88 -5.55
CA GLN A 59 -5.19 -2.43 -5.51
C GLN A 59 -4.69 -1.96 -4.14
N ALA A 60 -4.43 -2.88 -3.22
CA ALA A 60 -3.89 -2.61 -1.90
C ALA A 60 -2.52 -1.92 -1.99
N VAL A 61 -2.34 -0.83 -1.24
CA VAL A 61 -1.04 -0.18 -1.12
C VAL A 61 -0.26 -0.82 0.03
N PRO A 62 1.04 -1.14 -0.16
CA PRO A 62 1.88 -1.57 0.94
C PRO A 62 1.95 -0.53 2.06
N LEU A 63 1.59 -0.96 3.26
CA LEU A 63 1.66 -0.14 4.47
C LEU A 63 3.08 -0.12 5.03
N LEU A 64 3.38 0.90 5.84
CA LEU A 64 4.65 1.02 6.55
C LEU A 64 4.87 -0.13 7.53
N VAL A 65 3.80 -0.54 8.22
CA VAL A 65 3.76 -1.67 9.15
C VAL A 65 2.52 -2.51 8.82
N PRO A 66 2.62 -3.48 7.88
CA PRO A 66 1.53 -4.40 7.60
C PRO A 66 1.28 -5.35 8.78
N GLU A 67 0.10 -5.95 8.84
CA GLU A 67 -0.27 -6.96 9.84
C GLU A 67 -0.99 -8.14 9.15
N ALA A 68 -0.64 -9.36 9.53
CA ALA A 68 -1.25 -10.59 9.03
C ALA A 68 -2.72 -10.65 9.49
N PRO A 69 -3.64 -11.14 8.65
CA PRO A 69 -5.05 -11.20 9.00
C PRO A 69 -5.28 -12.21 10.14
N PHE A 70 -6.00 -11.82 11.20
CA PHE A 70 -6.40 -12.77 12.25
C PHE A 70 -7.30 -13.89 11.72
N VAL A 71 -8.08 -13.59 10.67
CA VAL A 71 -8.91 -14.56 9.95
C VAL A 71 -8.38 -14.70 8.53
N GLY A 72 -7.52 -15.68 8.28
CA GLY A 72 -6.99 -16.00 6.96
C GLY A 72 -7.68 -17.21 6.32
N THR A 73 -7.14 -17.72 5.22
CA THR A 73 -7.56 -18.98 4.59
C THR A 73 -6.44 -20.02 4.48
N GLY A 74 -5.22 -19.63 4.89
CA GLY A 74 -3.97 -20.36 4.72
C GLY A 74 -3.33 -20.16 3.34
N MET A 75 -4.01 -19.49 2.42
CA MET A 75 -3.46 -19.14 1.10
C MET A 75 -2.52 -17.95 1.15
N GLU A 76 -2.54 -17.19 2.24
CA GLU A 76 -1.68 -16.04 2.50
C GLU A 76 -0.21 -16.45 2.46
N HIS A 77 0.19 -17.49 3.21
CA HIS A 77 1.56 -18.01 3.23
C HIS A 77 2.02 -18.54 1.86
N VAL A 78 1.15 -19.27 1.16
CA VAL A 78 1.48 -19.85 -0.15
C VAL A 78 1.68 -18.73 -1.19
N SER A 79 0.76 -17.76 -1.21
CA SER A 79 0.82 -16.63 -2.14
C SER A 79 2.04 -15.75 -1.86
N ALA A 80 2.32 -15.46 -0.59
CA ALA A 80 3.51 -14.78 -0.12
C ALA A 80 4.80 -15.42 -0.64
N LYS A 81 4.95 -16.72 -0.40
CA LYS A 81 6.12 -17.51 -0.77
C LYS A 81 6.35 -17.59 -2.28
N ASP A 82 5.30 -17.84 -3.05
CA ASP A 82 5.40 -18.04 -4.49
C ASP A 82 5.38 -16.73 -5.31
N SER A 83 5.07 -15.59 -4.68
CA SER A 83 5.09 -14.27 -5.33
C SER A 83 6.47 -13.81 -5.81
N GLY A 84 7.55 -14.36 -5.25
CA GLY A 84 8.91 -13.87 -5.43
C GLY A 84 9.20 -12.56 -4.68
N ALA A 85 8.26 -12.05 -3.87
CA ALA A 85 8.47 -10.87 -3.06
C ALA A 85 9.28 -11.15 -1.78
N ALA A 86 9.05 -12.32 -1.18
CA ALA A 86 9.84 -12.85 -0.09
C ALA A 86 11.19 -13.40 -0.57
N ILE A 87 12.20 -13.34 0.30
CA ILE A 87 13.44 -14.08 0.09
C ILE A 87 13.26 -15.48 0.65
N VAL A 88 13.46 -16.48 -0.20
CA VAL A 88 13.27 -17.89 0.15
C VAL A 88 14.61 -18.63 0.11
N SER A 89 14.87 -19.47 1.11
CA SER A 89 16.09 -20.27 1.18
C SER A 89 16.13 -21.33 0.08
N LYS A 90 17.26 -21.42 -0.63
CA LYS A 90 17.48 -22.42 -1.69
C LYS A 90 17.84 -23.80 -1.14
N THR A 91 18.38 -23.83 0.07
CA THR A 91 19.05 -24.98 0.70
C THR A 91 18.70 -25.05 2.18
N LYS A 92 18.83 -26.24 2.78
CA LYS A 92 18.79 -26.36 4.24
C LYS A 92 20.11 -25.82 4.80
N GLY A 93 20.04 -25.06 5.88
CA GLY A 93 21.23 -24.45 6.45
C GLY A 93 21.01 -23.79 7.81
N ILE A 94 22.09 -23.27 8.37
CA ILE A 94 22.06 -22.45 9.58
C ILE A 94 22.39 -21.00 9.23
N VAL A 95 21.60 -20.07 9.74
CA VAL A 95 21.82 -18.63 9.56
C VAL A 95 23.03 -18.21 10.36
N GLU A 96 24.07 -17.73 9.69
CA GLU A 96 25.34 -17.32 10.32
C GLU A 96 25.39 -15.82 10.55
N ARG A 97 24.71 -15.03 9.72
CA ARG A 97 24.70 -13.58 9.86
C ARG A 97 23.41 -13.00 9.30
N VAL A 98 22.79 -12.12 10.07
CA VAL A 98 21.62 -11.35 9.63
C VAL A 98 21.93 -9.87 9.76
N THR A 99 21.72 -9.15 8.68
CA THR A 99 21.72 -7.68 8.68
C THR A 99 20.48 -7.19 7.97
N ALA A 100 20.24 -5.88 8.03
CA ALA A 100 19.17 -5.30 7.23
C ALA A 100 19.35 -5.56 5.73
N LYS A 101 20.57 -5.57 5.19
CA LYS A 101 20.83 -5.60 3.73
C LYS A 101 21.14 -7.00 3.19
N GLU A 102 21.54 -7.93 4.04
CA GLU A 102 21.96 -9.26 3.62
C GLU A 102 21.74 -10.30 4.72
N ILE A 103 21.44 -11.52 4.30
CA ILE A 103 21.31 -12.72 5.13
C ILE A 103 22.30 -13.76 4.60
N TRP A 104 23.11 -14.33 5.49
CA TRP A 104 24.07 -15.37 5.13
C TRP A 104 23.65 -16.68 5.77
N VAL A 105 23.42 -17.68 4.93
CA VAL A 105 23.00 -19.03 5.34
C VAL A 105 24.11 -20.00 4.98
N ARG A 106 24.64 -20.70 5.98
CA ARG A 106 25.61 -21.75 5.78
C ARG A 106 24.91 -23.07 5.55
N ARG A 107 25.18 -23.74 4.44
CA ARG A 107 24.55 -25.02 4.10
C ARG A 107 24.89 -26.08 5.15
N LEU A 108 23.88 -26.88 5.49
CA LEU A 108 24.05 -28.09 6.28
C LEU A 108 23.88 -29.27 5.32
N GLU A 109 24.95 -30.02 5.14
CA GLU A 109 24.97 -31.23 4.32
C GLU A 109 25.15 -32.44 5.22
N GLU A 110 24.38 -33.50 4.98
CA GLU A 110 24.53 -34.76 5.69
C GLU A 110 25.47 -35.67 4.91
N VAL A 111 26.68 -35.88 5.44
CA VAL A 111 27.67 -36.80 4.88
C VAL A 111 27.98 -37.86 5.92
N ASP A 112 27.78 -39.14 5.58
CA ASP A 112 28.00 -40.29 6.46
C ASP A 112 27.27 -40.20 7.82
N GLY A 113 26.05 -39.65 7.84
CA GLY A 113 25.22 -39.51 9.04
C GLY A 113 25.69 -38.42 10.02
N LYS A 114 26.57 -37.51 9.57
CA LYS A 114 27.00 -36.33 10.34
C LYS A 114 26.68 -35.05 9.57
N GLU A 115 26.11 -34.06 10.27
CA GLU A 115 25.90 -32.73 9.72
C GLU A 115 27.23 -32.00 9.55
N VAL A 116 27.62 -31.77 8.30
CA VAL A 116 28.82 -31.01 7.93
C VAL A 116 28.41 -29.63 7.43
N LYS A 117 29.17 -28.63 7.87
CA LYS A 117 29.04 -27.24 7.43
C LYS A 117 29.63 -27.08 6.02
N GLY A 118 28.76 -26.82 5.05
CA GLY A 118 29.12 -26.61 3.65
C GLY A 118 29.33 -25.14 3.29
N ASP A 119 29.03 -24.81 2.03
CA ASP A 119 29.17 -23.48 1.44
C ASP A 119 28.27 -22.41 2.09
N LEU A 120 28.65 -21.14 1.90
CA LEU A 120 27.91 -19.98 2.39
C LEU A 120 27.05 -19.37 1.26
N ASP A 121 25.73 -19.43 1.41
CA ASP A 121 24.78 -18.76 0.53
C ASP A 121 24.49 -17.34 1.04
N LYS A 122 24.71 -16.34 0.19
CA LYS A 122 24.45 -14.92 0.49
C LYS A 122 23.19 -14.45 -0.21
N TYR A 123 22.24 -13.96 0.56
CA TYR A 123 20.98 -13.40 0.08
C TYR A 123 20.98 -11.89 0.29
N ARG A 124 20.91 -11.11 -0.79
CA ARG A 124 20.86 -9.64 -0.73
C ARG A 124 19.41 -9.16 -0.72
N LEU A 125 19.10 -8.27 0.23
CA LEU A 125 17.78 -7.69 0.43
C LEU A 125 17.65 -6.36 -0.32
N GLN A 126 16.47 -6.13 -0.91
CA GLN A 126 16.10 -4.87 -1.51
C GLN A 126 15.59 -3.89 -0.44
N LYS A 127 16.09 -2.65 -0.47
CA LYS A 127 15.76 -1.60 0.50
C LYS A 127 15.27 -0.35 -0.19
N PHE A 128 14.03 0.04 0.12
CA PHE A 128 13.39 1.26 -0.38
C PHE A 128 13.55 1.46 -1.89
N VAL A 129 13.34 0.39 -2.66
CA VAL A 129 13.38 0.43 -4.13
C VAL A 129 12.02 0.89 -4.65
N ARG A 130 12.01 1.75 -5.67
CA ARG A 130 10.77 2.20 -6.30
C ARG A 130 10.09 1.07 -7.07
N SER A 131 8.79 0.89 -6.86
CA SER A 131 7.95 0.01 -7.69
C SER A 131 7.44 0.76 -8.94
N ASN A 132 6.90 0.02 -9.91
CA ASN A 132 6.29 0.61 -11.11
C ASN A 132 5.13 1.56 -10.80
N GLN A 133 4.42 1.34 -9.68
CA GLN A 133 3.30 2.18 -9.24
C GLN A 133 3.75 3.30 -8.29
N GLY A 134 5.05 3.51 -8.12
CA GLY A 134 5.59 4.53 -7.22
C GLY A 134 5.48 4.17 -5.73
N THR A 135 5.19 2.92 -5.39
CA THR A 135 5.20 2.45 -3.99
C THR A 135 6.60 1.97 -3.57
N SER A 136 6.85 1.90 -2.26
CA SER A 136 8.12 1.40 -1.74
C SER A 136 8.17 -0.12 -1.70
N TYR A 137 9.20 -0.68 -2.32
CA TYR A 137 9.58 -2.08 -2.22
C TYR A 137 10.70 -2.24 -1.19
N ASN A 138 10.40 -2.87 -0.07
CA ASN A 138 11.33 -2.99 1.06
C ASN A 138 11.22 -4.38 1.68
N GLN A 139 12.33 -5.11 1.71
CA GLN A 139 12.38 -6.44 2.30
C GLN A 139 12.94 -6.40 3.72
N ARG A 140 12.41 -7.18 4.65
CA ARG A 140 12.82 -7.21 6.06
C ARG A 140 13.18 -8.63 6.49
N PRO A 141 14.38 -8.88 7.05
CA PRO A 141 14.72 -10.21 7.53
C PRO A 141 13.78 -10.62 8.68
N ILE A 142 13.33 -11.88 8.66
CA ILE A 142 12.51 -12.47 9.75
C ILE A 142 13.28 -13.49 10.59
N VAL A 143 14.35 -14.05 10.03
CA VAL A 143 15.23 -14.99 10.73
C VAL A 143 16.27 -14.28 11.60
N ALA A 144 16.73 -14.95 12.64
CA ALA A 144 17.83 -14.54 13.50
C ALA A 144 19.09 -15.39 13.28
N GLU A 145 20.24 -14.87 13.71
CA GLU A 145 21.48 -15.63 13.73
C GLU A 145 21.34 -16.90 14.60
N GLY A 146 21.81 -18.03 14.08
CA GLY A 146 21.68 -19.34 14.69
C GLY A 146 20.40 -20.10 14.36
N ASN A 147 19.42 -19.51 13.66
CA ASN A 147 18.24 -20.25 13.20
C ASN A 147 18.61 -21.31 12.17
N VAL A 148 18.07 -22.50 12.32
CA VAL A 148 18.14 -23.56 11.31
C VAL A 148 16.96 -23.38 10.37
N VAL A 149 17.23 -23.26 9.07
CA VAL A 149 16.24 -23.03 8.04
C VAL A 149 16.19 -24.20 7.08
N GLU A 150 14.98 -24.57 6.67
CA GLU A 150 14.72 -25.62 5.71
C GLU A 150 14.73 -25.10 4.27
N LYS A 151 14.85 -26.04 3.32
CA LYS A 151 14.75 -25.71 1.90
C LYS A 151 13.37 -25.13 1.62
N ARG A 152 13.33 -23.99 0.91
CA ARG A 152 12.14 -23.19 0.62
C ARG A 152 11.52 -22.48 1.83
N GLU A 153 12.21 -22.34 2.95
CA GLU A 153 11.72 -21.49 4.05
C GLU A 153 11.90 -19.99 3.74
N ILE A 154 11.01 -19.14 4.24
CA ILE A 154 11.11 -17.69 4.04
C ILE A 154 12.15 -17.12 5.02
N LEU A 155 13.12 -16.38 4.48
CA LEU A 155 14.19 -15.73 5.24
C LEU A 155 13.89 -14.25 5.50
N ALA A 156 13.17 -13.61 4.58
CA ALA A 156 12.80 -12.21 4.68
C ALA A 156 11.44 -11.95 4.04
N ASP A 157 10.67 -11.11 4.71
CA ASP A 157 9.40 -10.58 4.24
C ASP A 157 9.61 -9.56 3.14
N GLY A 158 8.71 -9.56 2.16
CA GLY A 158 8.58 -8.53 1.14
C GLY A 158 7.71 -7.34 1.58
N PRO A 159 7.36 -6.44 0.65
CA PRO A 159 6.30 -5.47 0.90
C PRO A 159 4.96 -6.19 1.14
N SER A 160 4.13 -5.66 2.05
CA SER A 160 2.83 -6.24 2.41
C SER A 160 2.90 -7.69 2.90
N MET A 161 3.85 -7.97 3.79
CA MET A 161 4.04 -9.29 4.40
C MET A 161 4.36 -9.15 5.88
N GLU A 162 3.96 -10.14 6.67
CA GLU A 162 4.35 -10.31 8.07
C GLU A 162 4.60 -11.78 8.36
N GLN A 163 5.79 -12.10 8.87
CA GLN A 163 6.21 -13.45 9.28
C GLN A 163 5.97 -14.52 8.20
N GLY A 164 6.20 -14.17 6.93
CA GLY A 164 6.02 -15.08 5.80
C GLY A 164 4.57 -15.23 5.33
N GLU A 165 3.61 -14.50 5.89
CA GLU A 165 2.25 -14.41 5.39
C GLU A 165 2.01 -13.12 4.60
N MET A 166 1.05 -13.16 3.68
CA MET A 166 0.62 -11.99 2.94
C MET A 166 -0.24 -11.09 3.84
N ALA A 167 0.20 -9.84 4.00
CA ALA A 167 -0.39 -8.85 4.89
C ALA A 167 -0.65 -7.55 4.13
N LEU A 168 -1.80 -7.47 3.45
CA LEU A 168 -2.20 -6.34 2.60
C LEU A 168 -2.75 -5.12 3.37
N GLY A 169 -3.14 -5.31 4.62
CA GLY A 169 -3.91 -4.37 5.42
C GLY A 169 -3.63 -4.48 6.91
N ARG A 170 -4.64 -4.19 7.73
CA ARG A 170 -4.58 -4.18 9.19
C ARG A 170 -5.86 -4.77 9.80
N ASN A 171 -5.71 -5.43 10.94
CA ASN A 171 -6.84 -5.83 11.77
C ASN A 171 -7.31 -4.61 12.58
N VAL A 172 -8.56 -4.19 12.41
CA VAL A 172 -9.12 -3.00 13.07
C VAL A 172 -10.43 -3.30 13.77
N LEU A 173 -10.69 -2.60 14.87
CA LEU A 173 -11.95 -2.71 15.61
C LEU A 173 -13.06 -1.95 14.87
N VAL A 174 -14.01 -2.68 14.31
CA VAL A 174 -15.11 -2.14 13.51
C VAL A 174 -16.43 -2.26 14.25
N GLY A 175 -17.23 -1.19 14.21
CA GLY A 175 -18.62 -1.18 14.67
C GLY A 175 -19.61 -0.97 13.53
N PHE A 176 -20.63 -1.82 13.44
CA PHE A 176 -21.74 -1.65 12.49
C PHE A 176 -22.87 -0.81 13.11
N MET A 177 -22.77 0.51 12.98
CA MET A 177 -23.75 1.46 13.51
C MET A 177 -23.83 2.70 12.63
N THR A 178 -24.94 3.42 12.68
CA THR A 178 -25.08 4.72 11.99
C THR A 178 -24.62 5.86 12.90
N TRP A 179 -23.91 6.83 12.35
CA TRP A 179 -23.39 7.97 13.14
C TRP A 179 -23.71 9.30 12.46
N GLU A 180 -24.77 9.98 12.92
CA GLU A 180 -25.18 11.33 12.48
C GLU A 180 -25.26 11.53 10.95
N GLY A 181 -25.42 10.45 10.17
CA GLY A 181 -25.38 10.47 8.71
C GLY A 181 -23.99 10.60 8.09
N TYR A 182 -22.91 10.68 8.87
CA TYR A 182 -21.54 10.76 8.36
C TYR A 182 -21.08 9.45 7.68
N ASN A 183 -21.70 8.33 7.99
CA ASN A 183 -21.48 7.06 7.29
C ASN A 183 -22.66 6.68 6.38
N TYR A 184 -23.31 7.66 5.76
CA TYR A 184 -24.33 7.43 4.74
C TYR A 184 -23.75 6.68 3.52
N GLU A 185 -24.52 5.76 2.94
CA GLU A 185 -24.10 4.86 1.86
C GLU A 185 -22.81 4.08 2.21
N ASP A 186 -21.70 4.41 1.52
CA ASP A 186 -20.39 3.77 1.61
C ASP A 186 -19.36 4.67 2.29
N ALA A 187 -19.82 5.73 2.98
CA ALA A 187 -18.94 6.56 3.76
C ALA A 187 -18.44 5.81 5.01
N ILE A 188 -17.16 5.98 5.32
CA ILE A 188 -16.48 5.36 6.45
C ILE A 188 -16.04 6.46 7.40
N ILE A 189 -16.28 6.25 8.70
CA ILE A 189 -15.75 7.12 9.75
C ILE A 189 -14.56 6.42 10.39
N LEU A 190 -13.47 7.17 10.55
CA LEU A 190 -12.20 6.69 11.08
C LEU A 190 -11.90 7.36 12.41
N SER A 191 -11.34 6.62 13.37
CA SER A 191 -10.74 7.20 14.57
C SER A 191 -9.42 7.91 14.23
N GLU A 192 -9.19 9.09 14.82
CA GLU A 192 -7.94 9.83 14.74
C GLU A 192 -6.75 9.00 15.26
N ARG A 193 -7.00 8.05 16.17
CA ARG A 193 -6.00 7.09 16.66
C ARG A 193 -5.27 6.39 15.52
N LEU A 194 -6.00 5.98 14.47
CA LEU A 194 -5.41 5.30 13.31
C LEU A 194 -4.48 6.20 12.48
N VAL A 195 -4.68 7.52 12.53
CA VAL A 195 -3.80 8.52 11.90
C VAL A 195 -2.59 8.81 12.77
N LYS A 196 -2.80 8.94 14.09
CA LYS A 196 -1.75 9.18 15.09
C LYS A 196 -0.74 8.03 15.13
N ASP A 197 -1.22 6.80 15.12
CA ASP A 197 -0.41 5.58 15.21
C ASP A 197 0.18 5.12 13.86
N ASP A 198 0.02 5.92 12.79
CA ASP A 198 0.53 5.63 11.45
C ASP A 198 0.08 4.26 10.87
N VAL A 199 -1.12 3.79 11.28
CA VAL A 199 -1.63 2.44 10.97
C VAL A 199 -1.77 2.21 9.46
N TYR A 200 -2.28 3.21 8.73
CA TYR A 200 -2.48 3.16 7.28
C TYR A 200 -1.53 4.08 6.50
N THR A 201 -0.37 4.38 7.08
CA THR A 201 0.66 5.20 6.43
C THR A 201 1.41 4.37 5.39
N SER A 202 1.52 4.89 4.17
CA SER A 202 2.24 4.26 3.06
C SER A 202 3.45 5.08 2.63
N VAL A 203 4.46 4.40 2.08
CA VAL A 203 5.68 5.06 1.57
C VAL A 203 5.66 5.06 0.05
N HIS A 204 5.72 6.25 -0.53
CA HIS A 204 5.75 6.48 -1.97
C HIS A 204 7.13 7.01 -2.38
N ILE A 205 7.59 6.57 -3.55
CA ILE A 205 8.86 7.00 -4.14
C ILE A 205 8.54 7.57 -5.52
N GLU A 206 8.53 8.89 -5.59
CA GLU A 206 8.31 9.64 -6.81
C GLU A 206 9.65 9.90 -7.50
N GLU A 207 9.65 9.84 -8.82
CA GLU A 207 10.83 10.10 -9.66
C GLU A 207 10.57 11.38 -10.44
N TYR A 208 11.48 12.34 -10.30
CA TYR A 208 11.47 13.57 -11.08
C TYR A 208 12.76 13.66 -11.88
N GLU A 209 12.65 13.98 -13.17
CA GLU A 209 13.80 14.06 -14.06
C GLU A 209 13.93 15.44 -14.69
N SER A 210 15.18 15.88 -14.83
CA SER A 210 15.57 17.11 -15.50
C SER A 210 16.63 16.79 -16.55
N GLU A 211 16.41 17.27 -17.76
CA GLU A 211 17.31 17.05 -18.89
C GLU A 211 17.94 18.37 -19.32
N ALA A 212 19.25 18.35 -19.54
CA ALA A 212 20.00 19.43 -20.17
C ALA A 212 20.18 19.10 -21.65
N ARG A 213 19.64 19.95 -22.53
CA ARG A 213 19.59 19.74 -23.98
C ARG A 213 20.39 20.78 -24.74
N ASP A 214 20.93 20.38 -25.89
CA ASP A 214 21.47 21.34 -26.85
C ASP A 214 20.35 22.04 -27.61
N THR A 215 20.22 23.35 -27.41
CA THR A 215 19.27 24.16 -28.16
C THR A 215 19.99 24.92 -29.27
N LYS A 216 19.21 25.46 -30.23
CA LYS A 216 19.76 26.29 -31.31
C LYS A 216 20.46 27.57 -30.82
N LEU A 217 20.06 28.06 -29.64
CA LEU A 217 20.60 29.30 -29.05
C LEU A 217 21.83 29.03 -28.16
N GLY A 218 22.09 27.76 -27.85
CA GLY A 218 23.17 27.33 -26.96
C GLY A 218 22.77 26.10 -26.13
N PRO A 219 23.73 25.46 -25.47
CA PRO A 219 23.45 24.35 -24.56
C PRO A 219 22.68 24.84 -23.33
N GLU A 220 21.73 24.05 -22.84
CA GLU A 220 21.20 24.20 -21.48
C GLU A 220 22.23 23.68 -20.49
N GLU A 221 22.38 24.39 -19.37
CA GLU A 221 23.37 24.05 -18.34
C GLU A 221 22.67 23.78 -17.01
N ILE A 222 23.11 22.71 -16.32
CA ILE A 222 22.74 22.45 -14.93
C ILE A 222 23.75 23.19 -14.06
N THR A 223 23.27 24.19 -13.32
CA THR A 223 24.11 25.08 -12.52
C THR A 223 23.36 25.61 -11.30
N ARG A 224 24.14 25.99 -10.27
CA ARG A 224 23.65 26.68 -9.07
C ARG A 224 23.36 28.17 -9.33
N ASP A 225 23.97 28.78 -10.34
CA ASP A 225 23.77 30.21 -10.66
C ASP A 225 22.45 30.42 -11.42
N ILE A 226 21.35 30.47 -10.67
CA ILE A 226 20.00 30.61 -11.20
C ILE A 226 19.55 32.08 -11.09
N PRO A 227 19.05 32.70 -12.17
CA PRO A 227 18.59 34.08 -12.14
C PRO A 227 17.36 34.26 -11.24
N ASN A 228 17.32 35.36 -10.49
CA ASN A 228 16.18 35.79 -9.66
C ASN A 228 15.81 34.84 -8.51
N VAL A 229 16.76 34.03 -8.04
CA VAL A 229 16.58 33.11 -6.91
C VAL A 229 17.45 33.58 -5.74
N GLY A 230 16.86 33.70 -4.55
CA GLY A 230 17.57 34.07 -3.32
C GLY A 230 18.40 32.93 -2.73
N GLU A 231 19.37 33.25 -1.86
CA GLU A 231 20.27 32.24 -1.26
C GLU A 231 19.53 31.15 -0.46
N ASP A 232 18.40 31.48 0.17
CA ASP A 232 17.60 30.53 0.94
C ASP A 232 17.12 29.34 0.09
N ALA A 233 16.73 29.59 -1.15
CA ALA A 233 16.27 28.55 -2.08
C ALA A 233 17.43 27.71 -2.65
N LEU A 234 18.66 28.24 -2.62
CA LEU A 234 19.87 27.53 -3.06
C LEU A 234 20.53 26.72 -1.93
N ARG A 235 20.04 26.83 -0.69
CA ARG A 235 20.67 26.25 0.51
C ARG A 235 20.87 24.74 0.42
N ASN A 236 19.92 24.02 -0.18
CA ASN A 236 19.98 22.55 -0.27
C ASN A 236 20.67 22.05 -1.56
N LEU A 237 21.04 22.95 -2.48
CA LEU A 237 21.75 22.60 -3.70
C LEU A 237 23.25 22.48 -3.42
N ASP A 238 23.90 21.56 -4.13
CA ASP A 238 25.35 21.43 -4.17
C ASP A 238 26.01 22.49 -5.06
N GLU A 239 27.32 22.35 -5.32
CA GLU A 239 28.08 23.26 -6.20
C GLU A 239 27.64 23.18 -7.67
N ARG A 240 27.07 22.04 -8.09
CA ARG A 240 26.57 21.80 -9.45
C ARG A 240 25.13 22.30 -9.65
N GLY A 241 24.45 22.69 -8.58
CA GLY A 241 23.04 23.08 -8.62
C GLY A 241 22.07 21.90 -8.49
N ILE A 242 22.52 20.77 -7.94
CA ILE A 242 21.71 19.56 -7.74
C ILE A 242 21.39 19.40 -6.25
N ILE A 243 20.16 19.01 -5.93
CA ILE A 243 19.73 18.80 -4.55
C ILE A 243 20.53 17.69 -3.87
N ARG A 244 20.95 17.91 -2.62
CA ARG A 244 21.66 16.89 -1.84
C ARG A 244 20.73 15.75 -1.39
N VAL A 245 21.27 14.54 -1.36
CA VAL A 245 20.58 13.37 -0.77
C VAL A 245 20.35 13.59 0.73
N GLY A 246 19.15 13.27 1.20
CA GLY A 246 18.71 13.49 2.58
C GLY A 246 18.14 14.88 2.87
N ALA A 247 18.06 15.76 1.87
CA ALA A 247 17.37 17.04 2.04
C ALA A 247 15.85 16.83 2.17
N GLU A 248 15.23 17.52 3.13
CA GLU A 248 13.79 17.72 3.17
C GLU A 248 13.43 18.82 2.18
N VAL A 249 12.51 18.50 1.27
CA VAL A 249 12.03 19.41 0.22
C VAL A 249 10.56 19.69 0.42
N LYS A 250 10.19 20.94 0.19
CA LYS A 250 8.80 21.41 0.16
C LYS A 250 8.41 21.76 -1.26
N ASP A 251 7.10 21.92 -1.44
CA ASP A 251 6.53 22.42 -2.68
C ASP A 251 7.22 23.71 -3.16
N GLY A 252 7.64 23.74 -4.42
CA GLY A 252 8.33 24.86 -5.05
C GLY A 252 9.86 24.92 -4.86
N ASP A 253 10.44 24.07 -4.00
CA ASP A 253 11.89 23.99 -3.80
C ASP A 253 12.58 23.50 -5.09
N ILE A 254 13.79 23.99 -5.34
CA ILE A 254 14.58 23.63 -6.52
C ILE A 254 15.24 22.28 -6.28
N LEU A 255 14.95 21.32 -7.15
CA LEU A 255 15.56 19.99 -7.15
C LEU A 255 16.80 19.94 -8.03
N VAL A 256 16.72 20.56 -9.21
CA VAL A 256 17.83 20.67 -10.16
C VAL A 256 17.81 22.06 -10.79
N GLY A 257 18.82 22.85 -10.48
CA GLY A 257 19.06 24.15 -11.07
C GLY A 257 19.38 24.00 -12.56
N LYS A 258 18.59 24.62 -13.42
CA LYS A 258 18.77 24.57 -14.87
C LYS A 258 18.55 25.94 -15.49
N VAL A 259 19.48 26.33 -16.35
CA VAL A 259 19.42 27.58 -17.10
C VAL A 259 19.39 27.31 -18.59
N THR A 260 18.51 28.00 -19.30
CA THR A 260 18.40 27.94 -20.76
C THR A 260 18.82 29.29 -21.35
N PRO A 261 19.71 29.33 -22.36
CA PRO A 261 20.05 30.56 -23.07
C PRO A 261 18.80 31.20 -23.68
N LYS A 262 18.61 32.50 -23.44
CA LYS A 262 17.49 33.27 -23.97
C LYS A 262 17.97 34.12 -25.15
N GLY A 263 17.22 34.08 -26.26
CA GLY A 263 17.44 35.00 -27.36
C GLY A 263 17.18 36.45 -26.95
N VAL A 264 17.85 37.40 -27.61
CA VAL A 264 17.64 38.83 -27.36
C VAL A 264 16.21 39.21 -27.72
N THR A 265 15.37 39.45 -26.72
CA THR A 265 14.03 40.01 -26.90
C THR A 265 14.10 41.54 -26.95
N GLU A 266 13.46 42.16 -27.94
CA GLU A 266 13.27 43.61 -27.95
C GLU A 266 12.40 44.02 -26.75
N LEU A 267 13.02 44.71 -25.79
CA LEU A 267 12.33 45.25 -24.61
C LEU A 267 11.36 46.36 -25.04
N THR A 268 10.18 46.42 -24.43
CA THR A 268 9.22 47.51 -24.65
C THR A 268 9.76 48.84 -24.11
N ALA A 269 9.13 49.97 -24.46
CA ALA A 269 9.57 51.28 -23.98
C ALA A 269 9.56 51.38 -22.45
N GLU A 270 8.58 50.74 -21.79
CA GLU A 270 8.43 50.66 -20.34
C GLU A 270 9.52 49.81 -19.70
N GLU A 271 9.84 48.65 -20.28
CA GLU A 271 10.90 47.77 -19.79
C GLU A 271 12.29 48.41 -19.96
N ARG A 272 12.52 49.12 -21.08
CA ARG A 272 13.75 49.92 -21.30
C ARG A 272 13.91 51.01 -20.25
N LEU A 273 12.81 51.68 -19.87
CA LEU A 273 12.85 52.71 -18.83
C LEU A 273 13.17 52.09 -17.46
N LEU A 274 12.52 50.98 -17.09
CA LEU A 274 12.83 50.25 -15.85
C LEU A 274 14.29 49.81 -15.81
N HIS A 275 14.80 49.28 -16.91
CA HIS A 275 16.20 48.87 -17.07
C HIS A 275 17.18 50.02 -16.85
N ALA A 276 16.87 51.20 -17.39
CA ALA A 276 17.68 52.41 -17.23
C ALA A 276 17.65 52.97 -15.80
N ILE A 277 16.54 52.81 -15.07
CA ILE A 277 16.39 53.29 -13.69
C ILE A 277 17.09 52.35 -12.69
N PHE A 278 16.89 51.04 -12.81
CA PHE A 278 17.40 50.06 -11.84
C PHE A 278 18.78 49.49 -12.19
N GLY A 279 19.26 49.70 -13.42
CA GLY A 279 20.58 49.22 -13.86
C GLY A 279 20.72 47.68 -13.88
N GLU A 280 19.63 46.94 -13.73
CA GLU A 280 19.60 45.48 -13.71
C GLU A 280 19.90 44.92 -15.10
N LYS A 281 21.16 44.63 -15.46
CA LYS A 281 21.52 43.98 -16.73
C LYS A 281 20.55 42.82 -17.03
N ALA A 282 19.92 42.85 -18.20
CA ALA A 282 19.07 41.76 -18.65
C ALA A 282 19.93 40.51 -18.74
N ARG A 283 19.70 39.55 -17.84
CA ARG A 283 20.45 38.29 -17.83
C ARG A 283 20.12 37.53 -19.12
N GLU A 284 21.15 37.01 -19.78
CA GLU A 284 21.05 36.29 -21.06
C GLU A 284 20.47 34.88 -20.91
N VAL A 285 20.15 34.46 -19.68
CA VAL A 285 19.68 33.13 -19.34
C VAL A 285 18.33 33.16 -18.64
N ARG A 286 17.51 32.14 -18.85
CA ARG A 286 16.20 31.93 -18.22
C ARG A 286 16.26 30.73 -17.27
N ASP A 287 15.63 30.87 -16.10
CA ASP A 287 15.38 29.75 -15.19
C ASP A 287 14.41 28.74 -15.81
N THR A 288 14.88 27.51 -16.02
CA THR A 288 14.11 26.33 -16.43
C THR A 288 14.33 25.15 -15.47
N SER A 289 14.69 25.48 -14.23
CA SER A 289 15.00 24.52 -13.16
C SER A 289 13.84 23.59 -12.86
N LEU A 290 14.18 22.36 -12.50
CA LEU A 290 13.22 21.40 -11.96
C LEU A 290 12.90 21.79 -10.52
N ARG A 291 11.63 22.04 -10.25
CA ARG A 291 11.10 22.33 -8.92
C ARG A 291 10.21 21.20 -8.44
N ALA A 292 10.18 20.98 -7.13
CA ALA A 292 9.23 20.06 -6.53
C ALA A 292 7.80 20.53 -6.87
N PRO A 293 6.96 19.67 -7.46
CA PRO A 293 5.58 20.04 -7.79
C PRO A 293 4.73 20.18 -6.52
N HIS A 294 3.53 20.74 -6.67
CA HIS A 294 2.53 20.82 -5.61
C HIS A 294 2.23 19.42 -5.04
N GLY A 295 2.39 19.25 -3.72
CA GLY A 295 2.28 17.95 -3.04
C GLY A 295 3.48 17.01 -3.24
N GLY A 296 4.57 17.53 -3.79
CA GLY A 296 5.87 16.87 -3.95
C GLY A 296 6.76 16.90 -2.71
N ASP A 297 6.20 17.22 -1.53
CA ASP A 297 6.96 17.30 -0.28
C ASP A 297 7.48 15.92 0.15
N GLY A 298 8.69 15.89 0.69
CA GLY A 298 9.33 14.64 1.08
C GLY A 298 10.82 14.76 1.34
N ILE A 299 11.48 13.61 1.36
CA ILE A 299 12.92 13.51 1.59
C ILE A 299 13.58 12.98 0.33
N VAL A 300 14.64 13.65 -0.13
CA VAL A 300 15.46 13.16 -1.25
C VAL A 300 16.15 11.86 -0.85
N LEU A 301 15.75 10.75 -1.49
CA LEU A 301 16.28 9.42 -1.22
C LEU A 301 17.59 9.16 -1.98
N ASP A 302 17.61 9.51 -3.26
CA ASP A 302 18.71 9.23 -4.16
C ASP A 302 18.70 10.22 -5.32
N VAL A 303 19.87 10.48 -5.88
CA VAL A 303 20.03 11.32 -7.07
C VAL A 303 20.96 10.61 -8.04
N LYS A 304 20.46 10.35 -9.24
CA LYS A 304 21.21 9.69 -10.32
C LYS A 304 21.49 10.67 -11.42
N ILE A 305 22.76 10.74 -11.81
CA ILE A 305 23.24 11.62 -12.86
C ILE A 305 23.72 10.72 -13.98
N PHE A 306 23.19 10.92 -15.18
CA PHE A 306 23.59 10.22 -16.39
C PHE A 306 24.20 11.25 -17.35
N ASN A 307 25.40 10.97 -17.84
CA ASN A 307 26.12 11.87 -18.74
C ASN A 307 26.39 11.16 -20.06
N ARG A 308 26.22 11.87 -21.17
CA ARG A 308 26.55 11.34 -22.50
C ARG A 308 28.03 10.98 -22.64
N GLU A 309 28.90 11.74 -21.99
CA GLU A 309 30.36 11.55 -22.04
C GLU A 309 30.81 10.26 -21.36
N ASP A 310 30.09 9.80 -20.34
CA ASP A 310 30.38 8.57 -19.59
C ASP A 310 29.90 7.30 -20.33
N GLY A 311 29.28 7.46 -21.52
CA GLY A 311 28.78 6.36 -22.35
C GLY A 311 27.35 5.92 -22.02
N ASP A 312 26.60 6.69 -21.24
CA ASP A 312 25.19 6.41 -20.96
C ASP A 312 24.31 6.64 -22.20
N GLU A 313 23.36 5.73 -22.44
CA GLU A 313 22.37 5.88 -23.51
C GLU A 313 21.34 6.96 -23.15
N LEU A 314 21.48 8.14 -23.75
CA LEU A 314 20.58 9.28 -23.58
C LEU A 314 19.81 9.60 -24.87
N PRO A 315 18.60 10.19 -24.76
CA PRO A 315 17.85 10.64 -25.94
C PRO A 315 18.68 11.60 -26.82
N PRO A 316 18.46 11.63 -28.15
CA PRO A 316 19.17 12.54 -29.04
C PRO A 316 19.04 14.00 -28.59
N GLY A 317 20.17 14.71 -28.51
CA GLY A 317 20.22 16.11 -28.07
C GLY A 317 20.22 16.35 -26.55
N VAL A 318 20.11 15.31 -25.71
CA VAL A 318 20.28 15.41 -24.23
C VAL A 318 21.73 15.14 -23.82
N ASN A 319 22.41 16.11 -23.23
CA ASN A 319 23.80 15.95 -22.79
C ASN A 319 23.89 15.33 -21.39
N GLN A 320 22.97 15.73 -20.51
CA GLN A 320 22.93 15.29 -19.13
C GLN A 320 21.49 15.08 -18.69
N LEU A 321 21.24 13.99 -17.95
CA LEU A 321 19.95 13.66 -17.34
C LEU A 321 20.17 13.49 -15.84
N VAL A 322 19.44 14.26 -15.04
CA VAL A 322 19.45 14.14 -13.57
C VAL A 322 18.09 13.63 -13.12
N ARG A 323 18.09 12.50 -12.42
CA ARG A 323 16.91 11.90 -11.80
C ARG A 323 16.99 12.06 -10.29
N VAL A 324 15.97 12.65 -9.70
CA VAL A 324 15.82 12.86 -8.27
C VAL A 324 14.69 11.97 -7.78
N TYR A 325 15.00 11.12 -6.79
CA TYR A 325 14.02 10.26 -6.13
C TYR A 325 13.59 10.91 -4.82
N ILE A 326 12.29 11.20 -4.68
CA ILE A 326 11.72 11.77 -3.46
C ILE A 326 10.85 10.73 -2.79
N VAL A 327 11.15 10.47 -1.51
CA VAL A 327 10.33 9.62 -0.65
C VAL A 327 9.30 10.47 0.07
N GLN A 328 8.04 10.05 -0.02
CA GLN A 328 6.91 10.67 0.65
C GLN A 328 6.25 9.68 1.59
N LYS A 329 6.00 10.10 2.82
CA LYS A 329 5.13 9.37 3.75
C LYS A 329 3.71 9.89 3.58
N ARG A 330 2.81 9.06 3.08
CA ARG A 330 1.40 9.43 2.88
C ARG A 330 0.56 8.80 3.98
N LYS A 331 0.19 9.63 4.96
CA LYS A 331 -0.80 9.26 5.99
C LYS A 331 -2.19 9.10 5.36
N ILE A 332 -3.08 8.44 6.06
CA ILE A 332 -4.49 8.31 5.68
C ILE A 332 -5.21 9.64 5.92
N HIS A 333 -6.01 10.07 4.96
CA HIS A 333 -6.76 11.33 5.04
C HIS A 333 -8.23 11.13 4.66
N GLU A 334 -9.07 12.10 5.03
CA GLU A 334 -10.44 12.16 4.53
C GLU A 334 -10.45 12.10 2.99
N GLY A 335 -11.40 11.36 2.44
CA GLY A 335 -11.58 11.05 1.03
C GLY A 335 -10.70 9.94 0.46
N ASP A 336 -9.73 9.42 1.21
CA ASP A 336 -9.02 8.19 0.79
C ASP A 336 -10.00 7.01 0.75
N LYS A 337 -9.69 6.04 -0.13
CA LYS A 337 -10.54 4.85 -0.32
C LYS A 337 -9.99 3.67 0.46
N MET A 338 -10.88 3.03 1.20
CA MET A 338 -10.61 1.76 1.89
C MET A 338 -11.57 0.68 1.41
N ALA A 339 -11.18 -0.56 1.63
CA ALA A 339 -12.05 -1.70 1.40
C ALA A 339 -11.74 -2.85 2.36
N GLY A 340 -12.74 -3.66 2.66
CA GLY A 340 -12.55 -5.01 3.19
C GLY A 340 -12.39 -6.03 2.06
N ARG A 341 -12.18 -7.29 2.44
CA ARG A 341 -12.02 -8.41 1.49
C ARG A 341 -13.33 -8.85 0.84
N HIS A 342 -14.47 -8.46 1.39
CA HIS A 342 -15.83 -8.88 1.01
C HIS A 342 -16.51 -7.92 0.02
N GLY A 343 -15.74 -7.15 -0.76
CA GLY A 343 -16.27 -6.20 -1.74
C GLY A 343 -17.01 -5.00 -1.13
N ASN A 344 -16.79 -4.74 0.16
CA ASN A 344 -17.22 -3.55 0.89
C ASN A 344 -16.18 -2.44 0.70
N LYS A 345 -16.43 -1.53 -0.25
CA LYS A 345 -15.59 -0.36 -0.50
C LYS A 345 -16.23 0.86 0.10
N GLY A 346 -15.41 1.73 0.68
CA GLY A 346 -15.88 3.02 1.14
C GLY A 346 -14.85 4.13 1.04
N VAL A 347 -15.35 5.35 1.21
CA VAL A 347 -14.56 6.59 1.20
C VAL A 347 -14.58 7.14 2.62
N ILE A 348 -13.44 7.56 3.14
CA ILE A 348 -13.37 8.15 4.47
C ILE A 348 -14.09 9.50 4.42
N SER A 349 -15.22 9.63 5.11
CA SER A 349 -15.98 10.88 5.13
C SER A 349 -15.50 11.81 6.23
N ARG A 350 -15.09 11.25 7.36
CA ARG A 350 -14.67 12.00 8.53
C ARG A 350 -13.68 11.23 9.38
N ILE A 351 -12.70 11.95 9.92
CA ILE A 351 -11.82 11.45 10.98
C ILE A 351 -12.27 12.09 12.29
N LEU A 352 -12.72 11.27 13.24
CA LEU A 352 -13.20 11.73 14.55
C LEU A 352 -12.11 11.64 15.62
N PRO A 353 -12.04 12.59 16.57
CA PRO A 353 -11.22 12.46 17.76
C PRO A 353 -11.53 11.16 18.52
N GLU A 354 -10.54 10.63 19.22
CA GLU A 354 -10.65 9.34 19.93
C GLU A 354 -11.69 9.40 21.06
N GLU A 355 -11.79 10.55 21.73
CA GLU A 355 -12.77 10.84 22.77
C GLU A 355 -14.22 10.90 22.27
N ASP A 356 -14.42 11.19 20.98
CA ASP A 356 -15.74 11.25 20.35
C ASP A 356 -16.19 9.88 19.84
N MET A 357 -15.28 8.91 19.74
CA MET A 357 -15.59 7.59 19.21
C MET A 357 -16.40 6.77 20.23
N PRO A 358 -17.41 6.01 19.78
CA PRO A 358 -18.05 5.01 20.61
C PRO A 358 -17.02 4.02 21.17
N TYR A 359 -17.19 3.63 22.42
CA TYR A 359 -16.25 2.74 23.11
C TYR A 359 -16.93 1.52 23.71
N LEU A 360 -16.14 0.46 23.84
CA LEU A 360 -16.50 -0.81 24.46
C LEU A 360 -16.62 -0.66 25.99
N PRO A 361 -17.27 -1.60 26.70
CA PRO A 361 -17.39 -1.55 28.16
C PRO A 361 -16.04 -1.56 28.91
N ASP A 362 -14.95 -1.97 28.25
CA ASP A 362 -13.59 -1.93 28.79
C ASP A 362 -12.88 -0.58 28.55
N GLY A 363 -13.56 0.40 27.96
CA GLY A 363 -13.03 1.72 27.63
C GLY A 363 -12.34 1.81 26.26
N THR A 364 -12.22 0.70 25.52
CA THR A 364 -11.54 0.71 24.22
C THR A 364 -12.41 1.40 23.15
N PRO A 365 -11.95 2.49 22.51
CA PRO A 365 -12.68 3.13 21.43
C PRO A 365 -12.67 2.28 20.17
N ILE A 366 -13.75 2.38 19.37
CA ILE A 366 -13.82 1.77 18.05
C ILE A 366 -12.89 2.49 17.09
N ASP A 367 -12.31 1.75 16.14
CA ASP A 367 -11.41 2.31 15.13
C ASP A 367 -12.15 2.80 13.89
N ILE A 368 -13.15 2.03 13.44
CA ILE A 368 -13.89 2.31 12.21
C ILE A 368 -15.38 2.07 12.43
N MET A 369 -16.23 3.00 11.99
CA MET A 369 -17.68 2.79 11.92
C MET A 369 -18.13 2.57 10.48
N LEU A 370 -18.83 1.46 10.25
CA LEU A 370 -19.42 1.08 8.96
C LEU A 370 -20.94 1.09 9.05
N ASN A 371 -21.59 1.38 7.92
CA ASN A 371 -23.04 1.39 7.83
C ASN A 371 -23.60 -0.04 7.77
N PRO A 372 -24.47 -0.45 8.72
CA PRO A 372 -25.08 -1.78 8.71
C PRO A 372 -25.99 -2.03 7.49
N LEU A 373 -26.60 -0.98 6.91
CA LEU A 373 -27.53 -1.11 5.78
C LEU A 373 -26.85 -1.59 4.48
N GLY A 374 -25.53 -1.43 4.40
CA GLY A 374 -24.73 -1.88 3.27
C GLY A 374 -24.59 -3.40 3.18
N VAL A 375 -24.82 -4.15 4.26
CA VAL A 375 -24.61 -5.61 4.29
C VAL A 375 -25.78 -6.38 3.66
N PRO A 376 -27.05 -6.19 4.10
CA PRO A 376 -28.16 -6.99 3.59
C PRO A 376 -28.44 -6.74 2.11
N SER A 377 -28.31 -5.49 1.66
CA SER A 377 -28.55 -5.10 0.27
C SER A 377 -27.52 -5.67 -0.70
N ARG A 378 -26.32 -6.00 -0.22
CA ARG A 378 -25.20 -6.50 -1.03
C ARG A 378 -24.96 -7.99 -0.88
N MET A 379 -25.63 -8.63 0.08
CA MET A 379 -25.50 -10.06 0.38
C MET A 379 -24.05 -10.51 0.54
N ASN A 380 -23.25 -9.72 1.26
CA ASN A 380 -21.87 -10.07 1.62
C ASN A 380 -21.76 -10.31 3.12
N ILE A 381 -22.43 -11.37 3.58
CA ILE A 381 -22.56 -11.72 5.00
C ILE A 381 -21.22 -12.20 5.56
N GLY A 382 -20.31 -12.68 4.71
CA GLY A 382 -18.97 -13.13 5.12
C GLY A 382 -18.21 -12.09 5.95
N GLN A 383 -18.39 -10.79 5.69
CA GLN A 383 -17.74 -9.73 6.47
C GLN A 383 -18.20 -9.71 7.94
N VAL A 384 -19.44 -10.10 8.22
CA VAL A 384 -19.98 -10.13 9.59
C VAL A 384 -19.43 -11.35 10.34
N LEU A 385 -19.33 -12.48 9.66
CA LEU A 385 -18.69 -13.69 10.18
C LEU A 385 -17.20 -13.45 10.45
N GLU A 386 -16.49 -12.79 9.52
CA GLU A 386 -15.10 -12.34 9.70
C GLU A 386 -14.97 -11.45 10.93
N LEU A 387 -15.87 -10.46 11.08
CA LEU A 387 -15.87 -9.52 12.19
C LEU A 387 -15.98 -10.22 13.56
N HIS A 388 -16.90 -11.20 13.65
CA HIS A 388 -17.12 -11.96 14.89
C HIS A 388 -15.99 -12.93 15.20
N LEU A 389 -15.57 -13.72 14.21
CA LEU A 389 -14.45 -14.65 14.38
C LEU A 389 -13.15 -13.90 14.70
N GLY A 390 -12.90 -12.76 14.06
CA GLY A 390 -11.76 -11.91 14.32
C GLY A 390 -11.77 -11.34 15.74
N MET A 391 -12.94 -11.00 16.28
CA MET A 391 -13.06 -10.55 17.67
C MET A 391 -12.71 -11.66 18.66
N ALA A 392 -13.18 -12.88 18.41
CA ALA A 392 -12.84 -14.05 19.22
C ALA A 392 -11.34 -14.36 19.12
N ALA A 393 -10.79 -14.37 17.90
CA ALA A 393 -9.38 -14.60 17.62
C ALA A 393 -8.48 -13.59 18.37
N ARG A 394 -8.85 -12.30 18.38
CA ARG A 394 -8.14 -11.26 19.15
C ARG A 394 -8.18 -11.52 20.65
N LYS A 395 -9.33 -11.91 21.22
CA LYS A 395 -9.46 -12.18 22.66
C LYS A 395 -8.69 -13.43 23.09
N LEU A 396 -8.65 -14.46 22.23
CA LEU A 396 -7.93 -15.71 22.47
C LEU A 396 -6.42 -15.60 22.14
N GLY A 397 -6.01 -14.57 21.38
CA GLY A 397 -4.62 -14.39 20.96
C GLY A 397 -4.18 -15.39 19.88
N ILE A 398 -5.11 -15.79 19.00
CA ILE A 398 -4.88 -16.81 17.97
C ILE A 398 -5.07 -16.21 16.56
N HIS A 399 -4.49 -16.87 15.56
CA HIS A 399 -4.83 -16.68 14.15
C HIS A 399 -5.63 -17.89 13.68
N VAL A 400 -6.68 -17.66 12.91
CA VAL A 400 -7.62 -18.68 12.44
C VAL A 400 -7.58 -18.74 10.93
N ALA A 401 -7.54 -19.95 10.39
CA ALA A 401 -7.69 -20.19 8.96
C ALA A 401 -9.09 -20.75 8.68
N SER A 402 -9.86 -20.05 7.84
CA SER A 402 -11.14 -20.51 7.29
C SER A 402 -11.00 -20.69 5.77
N PRO A 403 -10.62 -21.90 5.30
CA PRO A 403 -10.49 -22.21 3.88
C PRO A 403 -11.76 -21.95 3.07
N VAL A 404 -11.60 -21.52 1.81
CA VAL A 404 -12.73 -21.33 0.90
C VAL A 404 -13.48 -22.65 0.63
N PHE A 405 -14.80 -22.65 0.82
CA PHE A 405 -15.71 -23.81 0.68
C PHE A 405 -15.45 -25.00 1.63
N ASP A 406 -14.54 -24.86 2.58
CA ASP A 406 -14.20 -25.85 3.61
C ASP A 406 -13.80 -25.11 4.91
N GLY A 407 -14.51 -24.01 5.16
CA GLY A 407 -14.24 -23.06 6.22
C GLY A 407 -15.04 -23.32 7.48
N ALA A 408 -14.85 -22.46 8.48
CA ALA A 408 -15.65 -22.46 9.69
C ALA A 408 -17.14 -22.24 9.35
N SER A 409 -18.02 -23.03 9.94
CA SER A 409 -19.46 -22.83 9.87
C SER A 409 -19.91 -21.68 10.77
N GLU A 410 -21.15 -21.22 10.62
CA GLU A 410 -21.73 -20.21 11.53
C GLU A 410 -21.69 -20.67 12.99
N ASP A 411 -22.02 -21.95 13.24
CA ASP A 411 -22.00 -22.53 14.59
C ASP A 411 -20.58 -22.53 15.18
N ASP A 412 -19.56 -22.83 14.37
CA ASP A 412 -18.17 -22.76 14.83
C ASP A 412 -17.77 -21.34 15.24
N VAL A 413 -18.24 -20.31 14.50
CA VAL A 413 -18.00 -18.90 14.85
C VAL A 413 -18.66 -18.56 16.18
N TRP A 414 -19.90 -19.00 16.39
CA TRP A 414 -20.65 -18.76 17.63
C TRP A 414 -20.04 -19.49 18.83
N ASP A 415 -19.61 -20.73 18.65
CA ASP A 415 -18.96 -21.51 19.70
C ASP A 415 -17.59 -20.92 20.06
N THR A 416 -16.83 -20.43 19.07
CA THR A 416 -15.55 -19.73 19.31
C THR A 416 -15.75 -18.42 20.07
N LEU A 417 -16.84 -17.69 19.80
CA LEU A 417 -17.19 -16.50 20.58
C LEU A 417 -17.47 -16.83 22.04
N GLU A 418 -18.22 -17.91 22.30
CA GLU A 418 -18.49 -18.37 23.67
C GLU A 418 -17.20 -18.82 24.39
N GLU A 419 -16.30 -19.53 23.69
CA GLU A 419 -14.98 -19.91 24.22
C GLU A 419 -14.15 -18.67 24.59
N ALA A 420 -14.23 -17.60 23.80
CA ALA A 420 -13.59 -16.32 24.07
C ALA A 420 -14.27 -15.50 25.19
N GLY A 421 -15.36 -15.99 25.79
CA GLY A 421 -16.14 -15.30 26.82
C GLY A 421 -16.98 -14.13 26.28
N LEU A 422 -17.28 -14.14 24.98
CA LEU A 422 -18.11 -13.14 24.31
C LEU A 422 -19.54 -13.66 24.15
N ALA A 423 -20.47 -12.75 23.89
CA ALA A 423 -21.85 -13.14 23.67
C ALA A 423 -22.02 -13.87 22.33
N ARG A 424 -22.80 -14.96 22.33
CA ARG A 424 -23.08 -15.78 21.14
C ARG A 424 -23.69 -14.97 19.98
N ASP A 425 -24.38 -13.87 20.25
CA ASP A 425 -24.96 -13.01 19.20
C ASP A 425 -23.95 -12.04 18.58
N GLY A 426 -22.68 -12.06 19.01
CA GLY A 426 -21.59 -11.23 18.48
C GLY A 426 -21.76 -9.73 18.74
N LYS A 427 -22.74 -9.34 19.55
CA LYS A 427 -23.07 -7.94 19.84
C LYS A 427 -22.59 -7.52 21.22
N THR A 428 -22.35 -6.24 21.41
CA THR A 428 -22.00 -5.66 22.71
C THR A 428 -22.71 -4.34 22.92
N ILE A 429 -22.82 -3.94 24.19
CA ILE A 429 -23.21 -2.56 24.52
C ILE A 429 -22.02 -1.67 24.14
N LEU A 430 -22.34 -0.53 23.54
CA LEU A 430 -21.40 0.56 23.29
C LEU A 430 -21.86 1.78 24.08
N TYR A 431 -20.91 2.65 24.36
CA TYR A 431 -21.15 3.93 25.01
C TYR A 431 -20.75 5.06 24.07
N ASP A 432 -21.55 6.13 24.05
CA ASP A 432 -21.24 7.33 23.27
C ASP A 432 -20.04 8.05 23.90
N GLY A 433 -19.01 8.36 23.10
CA GLY A 433 -17.81 9.07 23.57
C GLY A 433 -18.11 10.48 24.06
N ARG A 434 -19.15 11.13 23.51
CA ARG A 434 -19.50 12.53 23.82
C ARG A 434 -20.31 12.68 25.09
N THR A 435 -21.29 11.80 25.30
CA THR A 435 -22.21 11.89 26.45
C THR A 435 -21.85 10.91 27.57
N GLY A 436 -21.20 9.79 27.23
CA GLY A 436 -20.97 8.66 28.14
C GLY A 436 -22.19 7.75 28.31
N ASP A 437 -23.32 8.04 27.65
CA ASP A 437 -24.52 7.23 27.75
C ASP A 437 -24.40 5.96 26.90
N PRO A 438 -24.98 4.83 27.36
CA PRO A 438 -25.05 3.62 26.55
C PRO A 438 -26.01 3.80 25.37
N PHE A 439 -25.69 3.20 24.22
CA PHE A 439 -26.65 3.13 23.10
C PHE A 439 -27.84 2.23 23.46
N ASP A 440 -29.02 2.58 22.95
CA ASP A 440 -30.28 1.85 23.20
C ASP A 440 -30.21 0.37 22.79
N ASN A 441 -29.51 0.08 21.70
CA ASN A 441 -29.39 -1.26 21.13
C ASN A 441 -27.94 -1.75 21.17
N ARG A 442 -27.77 -3.05 21.40
CA ARG A 442 -26.46 -3.71 21.27
C ARG A 442 -26.01 -3.69 19.80
N VAL A 443 -24.74 -3.37 19.60
CA VAL A 443 -24.12 -3.18 18.28
C VAL A 443 -23.20 -4.35 17.97
N SER A 444 -23.15 -4.78 16.71
CA SER A 444 -22.16 -5.75 16.24
C SER A 444 -20.80 -5.08 16.13
N VAL A 445 -19.87 -5.51 16.97
CA VAL A 445 -18.51 -4.95 17.06
C VAL A 445 -17.51 -6.09 17.06
N GLY A 446 -16.43 -5.94 16.29
CA GLY A 446 -15.42 -6.98 16.17
C GLY A 446 -14.25 -6.57 15.32
N ILE A 447 -13.40 -7.53 14.97
CA ILE A 447 -12.17 -7.27 14.23
C ILE A 447 -12.36 -7.66 12.78
N MET A 448 -12.17 -6.71 11.88
CA MET A 448 -12.23 -6.93 10.44
C MET A 448 -10.89 -6.57 9.82
N TYR A 449 -10.50 -7.29 8.76
CA TYR A 449 -9.31 -6.97 8.00
C TYR A 449 -9.60 -5.92 6.93
N MET A 450 -9.04 -4.72 7.12
CA MET A 450 -9.28 -3.56 6.25
C MET A 450 -8.01 -3.15 5.51
N ILE A 451 -8.20 -2.71 4.26
CA ILE A 451 -7.13 -2.46 3.30
C ILE A 451 -7.25 -1.03 2.75
N LYS A 452 -6.12 -0.32 2.65
CA LYS A 452 -6.00 0.97 1.96
C LYS A 452 -5.77 0.76 0.46
N LEU A 453 -6.59 1.39 -0.37
CA LEU A 453 -6.48 1.29 -1.83
C LEU A 453 -5.57 2.38 -2.41
N ALA A 454 -4.98 2.13 -3.59
CA ALA A 454 -4.07 3.07 -4.27
C ALA A 454 -4.72 4.38 -4.76
N HIS A 455 -6.06 4.48 -4.68
CA HIS A 455 -6.81 5.67 -5.06
C HIS A 455 -6.80 6.70 -3.92
N MET A 456 -5.77 7.53 -3.89
CA MET A 456 -5.61 8.60 -2.92
C MET A 456 -6.25 9.91 -3.40
N LEU A 457 -6.73 10.75 -2.47
CA LEU A 457 -7.29 12.06 -2.81
C LEU A 457 -6.27 12.99 -3.47
N MET A 458 -5.04 13.04 -2.95
CA MET A 458 -4.04 14.03 -3.40
C MET A 458 -3.73 13.89 -4.89
N THR A 459 -3.82 12.70 -5.45
CA THR A 459 -3.66 12.44 -6.89
C THR A 459 -4.93 12.70 -7.72
N SER A 460 -6.09 12.86 -7.08
CA SER A 460 -7.39 12.93 -7.74
C SER A 460 -7.94 14.36 -7.82
N CYS A 461 -7.43 15.31 -7.04
CA CYS A 461 -7.88 16.70 -7.03
C CYS A 461 -7.09 17.51 -8.07
N MET A 462 -7.79 18.14 -9.01
CA MET A 462 -7.20 19.07 -9.97
C MET A 462 -8.07 20.32 -10.07
N LEU A 463 -7.48 21.47 -9.81
CA LEU A 463 -8.11 22.78 -9.98
C LEU A 463 -7.24 23.63 -10.92
N VAL A 464 -7.84 24.13 -12.00
CA VAL A 464 -7.18 25.03 -12.94
C VAL A 464 -8.06 26.27 -13.09
N LEU A 465 -7.59 27.41 -12.59
CA LEU A 465 -8.30 28.69 -12.73
C LEU A 465 -8.01 29.34 -14.09
N LEU A 466 -6.73 29.41 -14.47
CA LEU A 466 -6.23 29.86 -15.76
C LEU A 466 -5.05 28.96 -16.13
N GLY A 467 -5.08 28.37 -17.33
CA GLY A 467 -4.10 27.39 -17.78
C GLY A 467 -3.51 27.74 -19.14
N ARG A 468 -2.57 26.91 -19.60
CA ARG A 468 -2.04 27.02 -20.97
C ARG A 468 -3.16 26.75 -21.97
N THR A 469 -3.27 27.59 -22.97
CA THR A 469 -4.19 27.39 -24.09
C THR A 469 -3.48 26.63 -25.20
N HIS A 470 -4.20 25.76 -25.90
CA HIS A 470 -3.72 25.21 -27.15
C HIS A 470 -3.78 26.29 -28.23
N SER A 471 -2.66 26.53 -28.90
CA SER A 471 -2.68 27.26 -30.17
C SER A 471 -3.20 26.33 -31.26
N LEU A 472 -4.33 26.66 -31.89
CA LEU A 472 -4.73 26.02 -33.14
C LEU A 472 -3.69 26.38 -34.22
N PRO A 473 -3.22 25.42 -35.04
CA PRO A 473 -2.40 25.76 -36.19
C PRO A 473 -3.25 26.62 -37.13
N ASN A 474 -2.82 27.86 -37.37
CA ASN A 474 -3.35 28.66 -38.46
C ASN A 474 -3.02 27.93 -39.76
N ASN A 475 -3.98 27.18 -40.30
CA ASN A 475 -3.98 26.83 -41.72
C ASN A 475 -4.24 28.13 -42.49
N HIS A 476 -3.16 28.79 -42.89
CA HIS A 476 -3.15 29.77 -43.96
C HIS A 476 -2.42 29.20 -45.16
#